data_AF-A0A847GW28-F1
#
_entry.id   AF-A0A847GW28-F1
#
_cell.length_a   1.000
_cell.length_b   1.000
_cell.length_c   1.000
_cell.angle_alpha   90.00
_cell.angle_beta   90.00
_cell.angle_gamma   90.00
#
_symmetry.space_group_name_H-M   'P 1'
#
loop_
_entity.id
_entity.type
_entity.pdbx_description
1 polymer ?
#
loop_
_entity_poly.entity_id
_entity_poly.type
_entity_poly.pdbx_seq_one_letter_code
_entity_poly.pdbx_strand_id
1 'polypeptide(L)'
;MRHRKRGRHLGRTSSHRQAMLKNLASSLFLTEREVDADLEENAPKVKGRIVTTLEKAREVRPLVEKCITIACQSLQAEAEARQHATDAERNSEEWKRWRTGPQWQSWCQAMAPAVTARRRVLQMIGDKQAVRVLFEEVAPRFEAREGGYTRILRLAKPRLGDAGERAILELVGVHDRVKQVSEKPTFEVAEAEPAEATAEQ
;
A
#
# COMPACT_ATOMS: atom_id res chain seq x y z
N MET A 1 -14.94 -32.28 -10.68
CA MET A 1 -14.15 -31.43 -9.75
C MET A 1 -13.28 -30.45 -10.53
N ARG A 2 -13.06 -29.22 -10.03
CA ARG A 2 -12.19 -28.22 -10.68
C ARG A 2 -10.81 -28.20 -10.04
N HIS A 3 -10.02 -29.26 -10.22
CA HIS A 3 -8.66 -29.31 -9.67
C HIS A 3 -7.77 -28.24 -10.32
N ARG A 4 -6.89 -27.61 -9.52
CA ARG A 4 -5.94 -26.56 -9.95
C ARG A 4 -6.56 -25.30 -10.60
N LYS A 5 -7.89 -25.13 -10.54
CA LYS A 5 -8.55 -23.88 -10.95
C LYS A 5 -8.62 -22.94 -9.75
N ARG A 6 -7.81 -21.88 -9.78
CA ARG A 6 -7.81 -20.82 -8.76
C ARG A 6 -8.81 -19.72 -9.13
N GLY A 7 -9.47 -19.17 -8.11
CA GLY A 7 -10.34 -18.01 -8.25
C GLY A 7 -11.80 -18.35 -8.56
N ARG A 8 -12.66 -17.34 -8.39
CA ARG A 8 -14.12 -17.44 -8.53
C ARG A 8 -14.61 -16.81 -9.82
N HIS A 9 -15.69 -17.35 -10.37
CA HIS A 9 -16.32 -16.80 -11.57
C HIS A 9 -17.06 -15.48 -11.28
N LEU A 10 -17.54 -15.29 -10.04
CA LEU A 10 -18.32 -14.13 -9.59
C LEU A 10 -19.56 -13.82 -10.47
N GLY A 11 -20.11 -14.84 -11.13
CA GLY A 11 -21.25 -14.69 -12.05
C GLY A 11 -20.95 -13.82 -13.28
N ARG A 12 -19.68 -13.69 -13.70
CA ARG A 12 -19.28 -12.77 -14.78
C ARG A 12 -18.41 -13.46 -15.84
N THR A 13 -18.56 -13.03 -17.09
CA THR A 13 -17.65 -13.40 -18.19
C THR A 13 -16.20 -13.04 -17.85
N SER A 14 -15.23 -13.64 -18.54
CA SER A 14 -13.81 -13.42 -18.26
C SER A 14 -13.40 -11.95 -18.40
N SER A 15 -13.84 -11.28 -19.48
CA SER A 15 -13.55 -9.87 -19.73
C SER A 15 -14.14 -8.95 -18.66
N HIS A 16 -15.41 -9.13 -18.30
CA HIS A 16 -16.06 -8.34 -17.25
C HIS A 16 -15.42 -8.62 -15.89
N ARG A 17 -15.12 -9.87 -15.56
CA ARG A 17 -14.43 -10.20 -14.31
C ARG A 17 -13.06 -9.53 -14.24
N GLN A 18 -12.27 -9.57 -15.31
CA GLN A 18 -10.98 -8.88 -15.38
C GLN A 18 -11.15 -7.37 -15.19
N ALA A 19 -12.04 -6.72 -15.95
CA ALA A 19 -12.30 -5.28 -15.83
C ALA A 19 -12.73 -4.88 -14.42
N MET A 20 -13.60 -5.67 -13.78
CA MET A 20 -14.05 -5.41 -12.42
C MET A 20 -12.91 -5.52 -11.39
N LEU A 21 -12.03 -6.53 -11.53
CA LEU A 21 -10.86 -6.65 -10.65
C LEU A 21 -9.85 -5.51 -10.85
N LYS A 22 -9.63 -5.09 -12.11
CA LYS A 22 -8.80 -3.92 -12.42
C LYS A 22 -9.34 -2.67 -11.76
N ASN A 23 -10.64 -2.41 -11.92
CA ASN A 23 -11.28 -1.23 -11.35
C ASN A 23 -11.25 -1.25 -9.81
N LEU A 24 -11.46 -2.40 -9.17
CA LEU A 24 -11.34 -2.52 -7.71
C LEU A 24 -9.91 -2.27 -7.21
N ALA A 25 -8.90 -2.80 -7.91
CA ALA A 25 -7.50 -2.58 -7.56
C ALA A 25 -7.12 -1.10 -7.73
N SER A 26 -7.49 -0.49 -8.86
CA SER A 26 -7.28 0.95 -9.10
C SER A 26 -7.99 1.80 -8.06
N SER A 27 -9.25 1.47 -7.73
CA SER A 27 -10.01 2.21 -6.71
C SER A 27 -9.33 2.17 -5.35
N LEU A 28 -8.75 1.03 -4.96
CA LEU A 28 -8.00 0.93 -3.71
C LEU A 28 -6.79 1.87 -3.69
N PHE A 29 -5.95 1.88 -4.73
CA PHE A 29 -4.80 2.78 -4.78
C PHE A 29 -5.21 4.24 -4.86
N LEU A 30 -6.24 4.55 -5.65
CA LEU A 30 -6.78 5.91 -5.78
C LEU A 30 -7.37 6.47 -4.48
N THR A 31 -7.56 5.66 -3.44
CA THR A 31 -7.97 6.18 -2.12
C THR A 31 -6.85 6.86 -1.34
N GLU A 32 -5.58 6.61 -1.69
CA GLU A 32 -4.43 7.23 -1.01
C GLU A 32 -4.15 8.66 -1.54
N ARG A 33 -4.56 8.91 -2.79
CA ARG A 33 -4.40 10.20 -3.47
C ARG A 33 -4.89 11.35 -2.59
N GLU A 34 -4.22 12.49 -2.67
CA GLU A 34 -4.68 13.72 -2.05
C GLU A 34 -5.96 14.19 -2.74
N VAL A 35 -7.03 14.34 -1.95
CA VAL A 35 -8.33 14.82 -2.40
C VAL A 35 -8.78 15.90 -1.42
N ASP A 36 -9.21 17.03 -1.96
CA ASP A 36 -9.97 18.00 -1.17
C ASP A 36 -11.39 17.48 -1.00
N ALA A 37 -11.71 17.07 0.22
CA ALA A 37 -12.98 16.45 0.57
C ALA A 37 -14.18 17.41 0.38
N ASP A 38 -13.93 18.72 0.39
CA ASP A 38 -14.98 19.73 0.22
C ASP A 38 -15.33 19.96 -1.26
N LEU A 39 -14.43 19.59 -2.18
CA LEU A 39 -14.59 19.79 -3.62
C LEU A 39 -15.03 18.52 -4.36
N GLU A 40 -14.67 17.33 -3.88
CA GLU A 40 -15.03 16.05 -4.51
C GLU A 40 -16.19 15.35 -3.79
N GLU A 41 -17.37 15.31 -4.42
CA GLU A 41 -18.57 14.62 -3.89
C GLU A 41 -18.33 13.13 -3.56
N ASN A 42 -17.41 12.47 -4.28
CA ASN A 42 -17.14 11.04 -4.14
C ASN A 42 -15.76 10.73 -3.51
N ALA A 43 -15.26 11.64 -2.67
CA ALA A 43 -14.00 11.45 -1.97
C ALA A 43 -13.99 10.15 -1.12
N PRO A 44 -12.84 9.45 -1.04
CA PRO A 44 -12.71 8.27 -0.19
C PRO A 44 -12.84 8.67 1.28
N LYS A 45 -13.77 8.03 2.00
CA LYS A 45 -13.98 8.30 3.44
C LYS A 45 -12.77 8.00 4.31
N VAL A 46 -11.98 7.01 3.91
CA VAL A 46 -10.78 6.55 4.64
C VAL A 46 -9.73 6.18 3.61
N LYS A 47 -8.52 6.73 3.76
CA LYS A 47 -7.38 6.42 2.88
C LYS A 47 -6.99 4.95 2.99
N GLY A 48 -6.57 4.37 1.87
CA GLY A 48 -6.13 2.99 1.79
C GLY A 48 -7.23 1.94 2.02
N ARG A 49 -8.52 2.31 1.92
CA ARG A 49 -9.64 1.44 2.28
C ARG A 49 -10.79 1.48 1.27
N ILE A 50 -11.26 0.29 0.87
CA ILE A 50 -12.50 0.13 0.11
C ILE A 50 -13.45 -0.85 0.78
N VAL A 51 -14.76 -0.64 0.61
CA VAL A 51 -15.79 -1.56 1.10
C VAL A 51 -16.45 -2.28 -0.06
N THR A 52 -16.38 -3.61 -0.07
CA THR A 52 -16.93 -4.44 -1.15
C THR A 52 -17.57 -5.70 -0.57
N THR A 53 -17.90 -6.69 -1.40
CA THR A 53 -18.35 -8.01 -0.92
C THR A 53 -17.14 -8.87 -0.56
N LEU A 54 -17.29 -9.77 0.41
CA LEU A 54 -16.20 -10.63 0.89
C LEU A 54 -15.48 -11.35 -0.25
N GLU A 55 -16.26 -11.89 -1.19
CA GLU A 55 -15.70 -12.67 -2.29
C GLU A 55 -15.02 -11.80 -3.34
N LYS A 56 -15.47 -10.57 -3.57
CA LYS A 56 -14.73 -9.62 -4.43
C LYS A 56 -13.41 -9.21 -3.78
N ALA A 57 -13.38 -8.96 -2.47
CA ALA A 57 -12.18 -8.61 -1.74
C ALA A 57 -11.12 -9.73 -1.81
N ARG A 58 -11.53 -10.99 -1.65
CA ARG A 58 -10.64 -12.15 -1.75
C ARG A 58 -10.05 -12.34 -3.15
N GLU A 59 -10.84 -12.08 -4.20
CA GLU A 59 -10.41 -12.24 -5.58
C GLU A 59 -9.50 -11.10 -6.07
N VAL A 60 -9.69 -9.88 -5.58
CA VAL A 60 -8.83 -8.74 -5.97
C VAL A 60 -7.48 -8.74 -5.24
N ARG A 61 -7.41 -9.32 -4.04
CA ARG A 61 -6.19 -9.33 -3.22
C ARG A 61 -4.92 -9.81 -3.96
N PRO A 62 -4.90 -10.95 -4.68
CA PRO A 62 -3.69 -11.39 -5.38
C PRO A 62 -3.21 -10.40 -6.45
N LEU A 63 -4.13 -9.65 -7.08
CA LEU A 63 -3.80 -8.64 -8.07
C LEU A 63 -3.11 -7.45 -7.39
N VAL A 64 -3.70 -6.94 -6.29
CA VAL A 64 -3.17 -5.82 -5.51
C VAL A 64 -1.80 -6.16 -4.92
N GLU A 65 -1.68 -7.32 -4.26
CA GLU A 65 -0.42 -7.76 -3.63
C GLU A 65 0.69 -7.84 -4.69
N LYS A 66 0.40 -8.40 -5.87
CA LYS A 66 1.36 -8.47 -6.98
C LYS A 66 1.75 -7.10 -7.51
N CYS A 67 0.81 -6.15 -7.62
CA CYS A 67 1.11 -4.79 -8.03
C CYS A 67 2.05 -4.10 -7.02
N ILE A 68 1.78 -4.22 -5.72
CA ILE A 68 2.63 -3.66 -4.67
C ILE A 68 4.02 -4.31 -4.68
N THR A 69 4.11 -5.64 -4.81
CA THR A 69 5.41 -6.32 -4.92
C THR A 69 6.23 -5.81 -6.10
N ILE A 70 5.62 -5.68 -7.30
CA ILE A 70 6.33 -5.17 -8.48
C ILE A 70 6.80 -3.73 -8.26
N ALA A 71 5.99 -2.91 -7.60
CA ALA A 71 6.34 -1.53 -7.29
C ALA A 71 7.48 -1.44 -6.25
N CYS A 72 7.42 -2.20 -5.16
CA CYS A 72 8.47 -2.23 -4.14
C CYS A 72 9.81 -2.71 -4.74
N GLN A 73 9.79 -3.76 -5.56
CA GLN A 73 10.99 -4.26 -6.25
C GLN A 73 11.62 -3.23 -7.19
N SER A 74 10.83 -2.29 -7.71
CA SER A 74 11.35 -1.25 -8.60
C SER A 74 12.10 -0.13 -7.88
N LEU A 75 11.90 0.03 -6.56
CA LEU A 75 12.53 1.10 -5.78
C LEU A 75 14.06 0.98 -5.79
N GLN A 76 14.59 -0.24 -5.78
CA GLN A 76 16.03 -0.47 -5.89
C GLN A 76 16.60 0.08 -7.21
N ALA A 77 15.94 -0.21 -8.33
CA ALA A 77 16.35 0.30 -9.63
C ALA A 77 16.24 1.84 -9.72
N GLU A 78 15.23 2.43 -9.07
CA GLU A 78 15.11 3.89 -8.97
C GLU A 78 16.23 4.50 -8.12
N ALA A 79 16.62 3.83 -7.02
CA ALA A 79 17.71 4.27 -6.15
C ALA A 79 19.08 4.19 -6.86
N GLU A 80 19.37 3.08 -7.56
CA GLU A 80 20.58 2.91 -8.37
C GLU A 80 20.63 3.96 -9.49
N ALA A 81 19.52 4.18 -10.19
CA ALA A 81 19.47 5.19 -11.23
C ALA A 81 19.70 6.60 -10.66
N ARG A 82 19.23 6.90 -9.46
CA ARG A 82 19.46 8.21 -8.81
C ARG A 82 20.94 8.51 -8.62
N GLN A 83 21.80 7.50 -8.43
CA GLN A 83 23.26 7.70 -8.30
C GLN A 83 23.91 8.20 -9.60
N HIS A 84 23.31 7.89 -10.75
CA HIS A 84 23.79 8.32 -12.07
C HIS A 84 23.03 9.53 -12.61
N ALA A 85 22.04 10.03 -11.87
CA ALA A 85 21.24 11.18 -12.27
C ALA A 85 22.03 12.48 -12.15
N THR A 86 21.60 13.50 -12.90
CA THR A 86 22.11 14.87 -12.77
C THR A 86 21.08 15.74 -12.08
N ASP A 87 21.54 16.67 -11.24
CA ASP A 87 20.71 17.70 -10.61
C ASP A 87 20.52 18.93 -11.51
N ALA A 88 21.17 18.96 -12.68
CA ALA A 88 21.08 20.07 -13.62
C ALA A 88 19.64 20.29 -14.11
N GLU A 89 19.24 21.56 -14.22
CA GLU A 89 17.92 21.93 -14.72
C GLU A 89 17.67 21.36 -16.12
N ARG A 90 16.43 20.94 -16.38
CA ARG A 90 16.05 20.35 -17.67
C ARG A 90 16.31 21.33 -18.81
N ASN A 91 16.97 20.86 -19.87
CA ASN A 91 17.40 21.63 -21.04
C ASN A 91 18.53 22.66 -20.82
N SER A 92 19.13 22.73 -19.63
CA SER A 92 20.39 23.44 -19.41
C SER A 92 21.52 22.82 -20.25
N GLU A 93 22.60 23.57 -20.47
CA GLU A 93 23.78 23.06 -21.17
C GLU A 93 24.43 21.87 -20.45
N GLU A 94 24.45 21.91 -19.12
CA GLU A 94 24.93 20.80 -18.28
C GLU A 94 24.07 19.55 -18.46
N TRP A 95 22.74 19.69 -18.47
CA TRP A 95 21.82 18.59 -18.73
C TRP A 95 22.01 18.00 -20.13
N LYS A 96 22.21 18.85 -21.15
CA LYS A 96 22.46 18.40 -22.54
C LYS A 96 23.76 17.60 -22.62
N ARG A 97 24.83 18.06 -21.96
CA ARG A 97 26.13 17.35 -21.88
C ARG A 97 26.01 16.01 -21.16
N TRP A 98 25.28 15.96 -20.04
CA TRP A 98 25.03 14.70 -19.32
C TRP A 98 24.27 13.70 -20.20
N ARG A 99 23.24 14.15 -20.93
CA ARG A 99 22.41 13.33 -21.82
C ARG A 99 23.19 12.68 -22.97
N THR A 100 24.25 13.33 -23.46
CA THR A 100 25.13 12.77 -24.50
C THR A 100 26.30 11.97 -23.91
N GLY A 101 26.50 12.01 -22.58
CA GLY A 101 27.60 11.35 -21.89
C GLY A 101 27.33 9.89 -21.50
N PRO A 102 28.37 9.17 -21.03
CA PRO A 102 28.25 7.78 -20.55
C PRO A 102 27.34 7.62 -19.33
N GLN A 103 27.29 8.62 -18.44
CA GLN A 103 26.43 8.58 -17.24
C GLN A 103 24.95 8.45 -17.60
N TRP A 104 24.49 9.07 -18.69
CA TRP A 104 23.12 8.89 -19.18
C TRP A 104 22.82 7.44 -19.58
N GLN A 105 23.80 6.74 -20.15
CA GLN A 105 23.65 5.33 -20.54
C GLN A 105 23.54 4.44 -19.29
N SER A 106 24.40 4.67 -18.29
CA SER A 106 24.31 4.00 -16.99
C SER A 106 22.97 4.29 -16.30
N TRP A 107 22.52 5.54 -16.31
CA TRP A 107 21.20 5.93 -15.79
C TRP A 107 20.06 5.22 -16.51
N CYS A 108 20.08 5.18 -17.85
CA CYS A 108 19.07 4.48 -18.65
C CYS A 108 19.01 2.99 -18.33
N GLN A 109 20.17 2.34 -18.20
CA GLN A 109 20.26 0.92 -17.85
C GLN A 109 19.70 0.66 -16.45
N ALA A 110 20.09 1.47 -15.46
CA ALA A 110 19.60 1.36 -14.09
C ALA A 110 18.09 1.65 -13.97
N MET A 111 17.56 2.60 -14.74
CA MET A 111 16.14 2.99 -14.70
C MET A 111 15.22 2.04 -15.48
N ALA A 112 15.75 1.26 -16.43
CA ALA A 112 14.96 0.40 -17.31
C ALA A 112 14.05 -0.62 -16.57
N PRO A 113 14.48 -1.29 -15.49
CA PRO A 113 13.61 -2.17 -14.70
C PRO A 113 12.43 -1.42 -14.07
N ALA A 114 12.64 -0.22 -13.55
CA ALA A 114 11.57 0.58 -12.94
C ALA A 114 10.53 1.04 -13.98
N VAL A 115 10.97 1.47 -15.16
CA VAL A 115 10.07 1.77 -16.29
C VAL A 115 9.29 0.54 -16.73
N THR A 116 9.94 -0.62 -16.77
CA THR A 116 9.29 -1.90 -17.12
C THR A 116 8.24 -2.30 -16.08
N ALA A 117 8.54 -2.13 -14.79
CA ALA A 117 7.61 -2.35 -13.70
C ALA A 117 6.36 -1.46 -13.83
N ARG A 118 6.54 -0.15 -14.05
CA ARG A 118 5.42 0.79 -14.27
C ARG A 118 4.55 0.39 -15.46
N ARG A 119 5.16 0.02 -16.60
CA ARG A 119 4.43 -0.47 -17.79
C ARG A 119 3.66 -1.76 -17.51
N ARG A 120 4.27 -2.70 -16.78
CA ARG A 120 3.65 -3.97 -16.41
C ARG A 120 2.43 -3.76 -15.51
N VAL A 121 2.55 -2.93 -14.48
CA VAL A 121 1.43 -2.59 -13.59
C VAL A 121 0.33 -1.88 -14.38
N LEU A 122 0.67 -0.93 -15.27
CA LEU A 122 -0.31 -0.26 -16.12
C LEU A 122 -1.10 -1.24 -17.00
N GLN A 123 -0.46 -2.27 -17.57
CA GLN A 123 -1.18 -3.33 -18.29
C GLN A 123 -2.11 -4.14 -17.37
N MET A 124 -1.67 -4.37 -16.14
CA MET A 124 -2.43 -5.13 -15.15
C MET A 124 -3.68 -4.40 -14.68
N ILE A 125 -3.63 -3.10 -14.34
CA ILE A 125 -4.76 -2.35 -13.76
C ILE A 125 -5.40 -1.30 -14.68
N GLY A 126 -4.69 -0.82 -15.70
CA GLY A 126 -5.23 0.06 -16.75
C GLY A 126 -5.42 1.53 -16.39
N ASP A 127 -5.11 1.95 -15.17
CA ASP A 127 -5.30 3.32 -14.70
C ASP A 127 -3.95 4.00 -14.39
N LYS A 128 -3.66 5.12 -15.07
CA LYS A 128 -2.38 5.84 -14.94
C LYS A 128 -2.24 6.56 -13.60
N GLN A 129 -3.33 7.10 -13.07
CA GLN A 129 -3.33 7.83 -11.80
C GLN A 129 -3.11 6.85 -10.65
N ALA A 130 -3.79 5.70 -10.66
CA ALA A 130 -3.59 4.63 -9.70
C ALA A 130 -2.14 4.10 -9.71
N VAL A 131 -1.54 3.96 -10.91
CA VAL A 131 -0.12 3.57 -11.03
C VAL A 131 0.79 4.61 -10.41
N ARG A 132 0.54 5.90 -10.66
CA ARG A 132 1.33 6.99 -10.06
C ARG A 132 1.29 6.91 -8.53
N VAL A 133 0.10 6.90 -7.96
CA VAL A 133 -0.11 6.81 -6.50
C VAL A 133 0.53 5.55 -5.92
N LEU A 134 0.43 4.41 -6.61
CA LEU A 134 1.06 3.17 -6.18
C LEU A 134 2.59 3.29 -6.04
N PHE A 135 3.27 3.89 -7.03
CA PHE A 135 4.73 3.97 -7.02
C PHE A 135 5.26 5.12 -6.15
N GLU A 136 4.54 6.24 -6.08
CA GLU A 136 4.99 7.43 -5.35
C GLU A 136 4.62 7.38 -3.86
N GLU A 137 3.45 6.89 -3.50
CA GLU A 137 2.94 6.94 -2.12
C GLU A 137 2.92 5.55 -1.46
N VAL A 138 2.41 4.54 -2.16
CA VAL A 138 2.14 3.22 -1.54
C VAL A 138 3.39 2.34 -1.45
N ALA A 139 4.19 2.27 -2.52
CA ALA A 139 5.35 1.37 -2.57
C ALA A 139 6.44 1.73 -1.54
N PRO A 140 6.83 3.01 -1.34
CA PRO A 140 7.84 3.37 -0.35
C PRO A 140 7.44 2.97 1.08
N ARG A 141 6.14 3.05 1.41
CA ARG A 141 5.60 2.61 2.70
C ARG A 141 5.79 1.12 2.98
N PHE A 142 5.91 0.29 1.95
CA PHE A 142 5.98 -1.16 2.07
C PHE A 142 7.35 -1.76 1.69
N GLU A 143 8.38 -0.94 1.47
CA GLU A 143 9.70 -1.39 1.02
C GLU A 143 10.30 -2.47 1.93
N ALA A 144 10.22 -2.30 3.25
CA ALA A 144 10.76 -3.24 4.23
C ALA A 144 9.88 -4.49 4.47
N ARG A 145 8.70 -4.61 3.83
CA ARG A 145 7.71 -5.65 4.14
C ARG A 145 7.72 -6.77 3.10
N GLU A 146 7.98 -7.99 3.53
CA GLU A 146 7.95 -9.20 2.68
C GLU A 146 6.52 -9.75 2.46
N GLY A 147 5.64 -8.91 1.92
CA GLY A 147 4.28 -9.30 1.52
C GLY A 147 3.20 -9.16 2.60
N GLY A 148 1.96 -9.50 2.19
CA GLY A 148 0.79 -9.29 3.05
C GLY A 148 0.53 -7.80 3.28
N TYR A 149 0.50 -7.04 2.19
CA TYR A 149 0.30 -5.59 2.18
C TYR A 149 -1.16 -5.21 2.43
N THR A 150 -2.08 -6.15 2.20
CA THR A 150 -3.51 -5.93 2.38
C THR A 150 -4.12 -6.82 3.45
N ARG A 151 -5.18 -6.30 4.08
CA ARG A 151 -6.01 -6.99 5.05
C ARG A 151 -7.47 -6.99 4.59
N ILE A 152 -8.17 -8.08 4.86
CA ILE A 152 -9.61 -8.20 4.61
C ILE A 152 -10.32 -8.36 5.95
N LEU A 153 -11.18 -7.40 6.30
CA LEU A 153 -12.01 -7.44 7.50
C LEU A 153 -13.46 -7.69 7.10
N ARG A 154 -14.07 -8.74 7.63
CA ARG A 154 -15.50 -9.02 7.43
C ARG A 154 -16.33 -8.01 8.23
N LEU A 155 -17.33 -7.41 7.59
CA LEU A 155 -18.29 -6.55 8.28
C LEU A 155 -19.34 -7.40 8.99
N ALA A 156 -19.74 -6.95 10.19
CA ALA A 156 -20.69 -7.69 11.03
C ALA A 156 -22.09 -7.79 10.40
N LYS A 157 -22.57 -6.71 9.78
CA LYS A 157 -23.88 -6.67 9.14
C LYS A 157 -23.76 -6.96 7.64
N PRO A 158 -24.59 -7.87 7.09
CA PRO A 158 -24.69 -8.04 5.65
C PRO A 158 -25.31 -6.80 5.00
N ARG A 159 -25.22 -6.73 3.67
CA ARG A 159 -25.87 -5.66 2.91
C ARG A 159 -27.39 -5.77 3.02
N LEU A 160 -28.05 -4.63 3.23
CA LEU A 160 -29.51 -4.55 3.20
C LEU A 160 -30.00 -4.72 1.76
N GLY A 161 -31.01 -5.56 1.55
CA GLY A 161 -31.60 -5.84 0.23
C GLY A 161 -31.27 -7.24 -0.29
N ASP A 162 -29.99 -7.55 -0.50
CA ASP A 162 -29.54 -8.83 -1.07
C ASP A 162 -28.84 -9.77 -0.06
N ALA A 163 -28.76 -9.36 1.22
CA ALA A 163 -28.06 -10.07 2.29
C ALA A 163 -26.59 -10.42 1.97
N GLY A 164 -25.96 -9.73 1.03
CA GLY A 164 -24.59 -10.03 0.62
C GLY A 164 -23.56 -9.74 1.72
N GLU A 165 -22.68 -10.71 2.00
CA GLU A 165 -21.59 -10.53 2.95
C GLU A 165 -20.63 -9.43 2.49
N ARG A 166 -20.45 -8.41 3.33
CA ARG A 166 -19.54 -7.29 3.05
C ARG A 166 -18.20 -7.48 3.75
N ALA A 167 -17.16 -6.94 3.14
CA ALA A 167 -15.85 -6.86 3.72
C ALA A 167 -15.19 -5.52 3.37
N ILE A 168 -14.33 -5.08 4.27
CA ILE A 168 -13.35 -4.02 4.03
C ILE A 168 -12.09 -4.69 3.46
N LEU A 169 -11.58 -4.15 2.36
CA LEU A 169 -10.21 -4.40 1.90
C LEU A 169 -9.39 -3.16 2.17
N GLU A 170 -8.28 -3.29 2.90
CA GLU A 170 -7.45 -2.17 3.32
C GLU A 170 -5.95 -2.44 3.21
N LEU A 171 -5.17 -1.37 3.08
CA LEU A 171 -3.71 -1.38 3.18
C LEU A 171 -3.26 -1.42 4.64
N VAL A 172 -2.30 -2.28 4.94
CA VAL A 172 -1.78 -2.54 6.30
C VAL A 172 -0.87 -1.39 6.78
N GLY A 173 -0.87 -1.05 8.07
CA GLY A 173 0.08 -0.13 8.69
C GLY A 173 -0.49 1.17 9.30
N VAL A 174 -1.58 1.72 8.76
CA VAL A 174 -2.19 2.97 9.31
C VAL A 174 -3.23 2.67 10.39
N HIS A 175 -4.07 1.64 10.18
CA HIS A 175 -5.16 1.29 11.09
C HIS A 175 -4.95 -0.08 11.75
N ASP A 176 -3.69 -0.48 11.93
CA ASP A 176 -3.38 -1.75 12.55
C ASP A 176 -3.70 -1.70 14.04
N ARG A 177 -4.42 -2.71 14.53
CA ARG A 177 -4.72 -2.86 15.95
C ARG A 177 -3.42 -3.12 16.71
N VAL A 178 -2.95 -2.13 17.46
CA VAL A 178 -1.82 -2.31 18.37
C VAL A 178 -2.32 -3.08 19.60
N LYS A 179 -1.69 -4.22 19.90
CA LYS A 179 -1.98 -4.99 21.10
C LYS A 179 -1.32 -4.27 22.27
N GLN A 180 -2.07 -3.46 23.00
CA GLN A 180 -1.57 -2.91 24.26
C GLN A 180 -1.50 -4.04 25.28
N VAL A 181 -0.29 -4.39 25.68
CA VAL A 181 -0.06 -5.24 26.84
C VAL A 181 -0.15 -4.32 28.05
N SER A 182 -1.12 -4.59 28.93
CA SER A 182 -1.21 -3.88 30.19
C SER A 182 0.03 -4.20 31.03
N GLU A 183 0.86 -3.19 31.32
CA GLU A 183 1.90 -3.32 32.34
C GLU A 183 1.24 -3.38 33.71
N LYS A 184 1.72 -4.27 34.58
CA LYS A 184 1.26 -4.29 35.97
C LYS A 184 1.74 -2.99 36.63
N PRO A 185 0.87 -2.26 37.34
CA PRO A 185 1.29 -1.07 38.05
C PRO A 185 2.36 -1.45 39.09
N THR A 186 3.54 -0.86 38.97
CA THR A 186 4.58 -0.93 40.00
C THR A 186 4.16 0.03 41.10
N PHE A 187 3.79 -0.51 42.25
CA PHE A 187 3.60 0.30 43.45
C PHE A 187 4.97 0.48 44.08
N GLU A 188 5.44 1.72 44.20
CA GLU A 188 6.58 2.06 45.03
C GLU A 188 6.22 1.72 46.48
N VAL A 189 6.87 0.69 47.02
CA VAL A 189 6.79 0.41 48.45
C VAL A 189 7.58 1.53 49.12
N ALA A 190 6.89 2.47 49.74
CA ALA A 190 7.52 3.46 50.61
C ALA A 190 8.31 2.70 51.68
N GLU A 191 9.64 2.78 51.62
CA GLU A 191 10.50 2.32 52.70
C GLU A 191 10.09 3.07 53.96
N ALA A 192 9.59 2.34 54.95
CA ALA A 192 9.31 2.89 56.26
C ALA A 192 10.64 3.32 56.88
N GLU A 193 10.82 4.62 57.10
CA GLU A 193 11.95 5.12 57.88
C GLU A 193 11.96 4.45 59.26
N PRO A 194 13.12 3.97 59.74
CA PRO A 194 13.21 3.36 61.05
C PRO A 194 12.93 4.42 62.12
N ALA A 195 11.94 4.14 62.97
CA ALA A 195 11.61 4.97 64.12
C ALA A 195 12.85 5.14 65.02
N GLU A 196 13.32 6.37 65.19
CA GLU A 196 14.31 6.73 66.22
C GLU A 196 13.73 6.37 67.60
N ALA A 197 14.41 5.45 68.29
CA ALA A 197 14.13 5.13 69.67
C ALA A 197 14.53 6.33 70.55
N THR A 198 13.54 7.03 71.10
CA THR A 198 13.73 7.98 72.19
C THR A 198 14.19 7.24 73.44
N ALA A 199 15.44 7.47 73.85
CA ALA A 199 15.94 7.12 75.16
C ALA A 199 15.61 8.26 76.15
N GLU A 200 14.68 8.01 77.08
CA GLU A 200 14.42 8.88 78.24
C GLU A 200 15.47 8.64 79.34
N GLN A 201 15.87 9.74 79.99
CA GLN A 201 16.58 9.78 81.28
C GLN A 201 15.56 9.86 82.42
#